data_AF-A0A1Q4ZRZ5-F1
#
_entry.id   AF-A0A1Q4ZRZ5-F1
#
_cell.length_a   1.000
_cell.length_b   1.000
_cell.length_c   1.000
_cell.angle_alpha   90.00
_cell.angle_beta   90.00
_cell.angle_gamma   90.00
#
_symmetry.space_group_name_H-M   'P 1'
#
loop_
_entity.id
_entity.type
_entity.pdbx_description
1 polymer ?
#
loop_
_entity_poly.entity_id
_entity_poly.type
_entity_poly.pdbx_seq_one_letter_code
_entity_poly.pdbx_strand_id
1 'polypeptide(L)'
;MIEVLYFDGCPSHEVFMPRLRALLDAAGIEDPIHEQAVETDVDAQAHRFLGSPTLRIDGVDVDPTAAHPTDYGLQCRLYPTPDGVRGTPPDEWILAALQRRGAALTAD
;
A
#
# COMPACT_ATOMS: atom_id res chain seq x y z
N MET A 1 8.56 -8.97 -0.88
CA MET A 1 7.27 -9.01 -1.59
C MET A 1 6.61 -7.66 -1.49
N ILE A 2 6.06 -7.15 -2.59
CA ILE A 2 5.36 -5.86 -2.66
C ILE A 2 3.94 -6.15 -3.14
N GLU A 3 2.93 -5.75 -2.37
CA GLU A 3 1.52 -6.08 -2.63
C GLU A 3 0.68 -4.80 -2.66
N VAL A 4 -0.18 -4.67 -3.66
CA VAL A 4 -1.16 -3.57 -3.77
C VAL A 4 -2.55 -4.16 -3.83
N LEU A 5 -3.36 -3.88 -2.80
CA LEU A 5 -4.77 -4.25 -2.78
C LEU A 5 -5.60 -3.07 -3.29
N TYR A 6 -6.56 -3.35 -4.15
CA TYR A 6 -7.43 -2.35 -4.76
C TYR A 6 -8.82 -2.92 -5.06
N PHE A 7 -9.77 -2.06 -5.41
CA PHE A 7 -11.04 -2.48 -6.01
C PHE A 7 -11.17 -1.84 -7.39
N ASP A 8 -11.94 -2.46 -8.29
CA ASP A 8 -12.07 -2.02 -9.67
C ASP A 8 -12.72 -0.62 -9.79
N GLY A 9 -12.13 0.21 -10.63
CA GLY A 9 -12.59 1.58 -10.87
C GLY A 9 -12.19 2.59 -9.79
N CYS A 10 -11.24 2.25 -8.90
CA CYS A 10 -10.68 3.20 -7.94
C CYS A 10 -9.71 4.20 -8.62
N PRO A 11 -10.02 5.50 -8.68
CA PRO A 11 -9.13 6.49 -9.31
C PRO A 11 -7.79 6.63 -8.59
N SER A 12 -7.79 6.42 -7.26
CA SER A 12 -6.57 6.50 -6.46
C SER A 12 -5.58 5.39 -6.81
N HIS A 13 -6.04 4.18 -7.13
CA HIS A 13 -5.17 3.07 -7.55
C HIS A 13 -4.50 3.38 -8.90
N GLU A 14 -5.26 3.88 -9.87
CA GLU A 14 -4.73 4.26 -11.19
C GLU A 14 -3.62 5.31 -11.09
N VAL A 15 -3.77 6.30 -10.21
CA VAL A 15 -2.75 7.33 -9.95
C VAL A 15 -1.57 6.79 -9.14
N PHE A 16 -1.82 5.83 -8.25
CA PHE A 16 -0.82 5.29 -7.35
C PHE A 16 0.20 4.39 -8.05
N MET A 17 -0.25 3.53 -8.96
CA MET A 17 0.61 2.51 -9.58
C MET A 17 1.84 3.09 -10.32
N PRO A 18 1.70 4.13 -11.17
CA PRO A 18 2.86 4.78 -11.79
C PRO A 18 3.81 5.41 -10.77
N ARG A 19 3.28 6.00 -9.69
CA ARG A 19 4.09 6.62 -8.64
C ARG A 19 4.89 5.58 -7.86
N LEU A 20 4.24 4.49 -7.46
CA LEU A 20 4.89 3.38 -6.79
C LEU A 20 6.04 2.82 -7.65
N ARG A 21 5.79 2.58 -8.94
CA ARG A 21 6.81 2.05 -9.83
C ARG A 21 8.02 2.98 -9.96
N ALA A 22 7.80 4.28 -10.10
CA ALA A 22 8.89 5.26 -10.12
C ALA A 22 9.72 5.28 -8.82
N LEU A 23 9.09 5.07 -7.65
CA LEU A 23 9.82 4.97 -6.38
C LEU A 23 10.65 3.69 -6.28
N LEU A 24 10.12 2.55 -6.76
CA LEU A 24 10.85 1.29 -6.79
C LEU A 24 12.06 1.36 -7.74
N ASP A 25 11.86 1.93 -8.93
CA ASP A 25 12.93 2.15 -9.90
C ASP A 25 14.03 3.05 -9.31
N ALA A 26 13.65 4.16 -8.66
CA ALA A 26 14.59 5.06 -8.00
C ALA A 26 15.33 4.40 -6.83
N ALA A 27 14.71 3.41 -6.17
CA ALA A 27 15.32 2.62 -5.11
C ALA A 27 16.15 1.43 -5.63
N GLY A 28 16.17 1.18 -6.95
CA GLY A 28 16.84 0.01 -7.54
C GLY A 28 16.19 -1.32 -7.19
N ILE A 29 14.88 -1.33 -6.93
CA ILE A 29 14.13 -2.51 -6.52
C ILE A 29 13.38 -3.08 -7.73
N GLU A 30 13.75 -4.30 -8.13
CA GLU A 30 13.17 -5.00 -9.28
C GLU A 30 12.06 -5.99 -8.88
N ASP A 31 11.67 -6.03 -7.61
CA ASP A 31 10.60 -6.91 -7.12
C ASP A 31 9.28 -6.69 -7.91
N PRO A 32 8.58 -7.79 -8.28
CA PRO A 32 7.26 -7.66 -8.87
C PRO A 32 6.27 -7.05 -7.86
N ILE A 33 5.39 -6.18 -8.38
CA ILE A 33 4.23 -5.69 -7.64
C ILE A 33 3.11 -6.72 -7.83
N HIS A 34 2.65 -7.30 -6.73
CA HIS A 34 1.49 -8.19 -6.72
C HIS A 34 0.23 -7.37 -6.49
N GLU A 35 -0.53 -7.15 -7.56
CA GLU A 35 -1.81 -6.48 -7.50
C GLU A 35 -2.92 -7.49 -7.16
N GLN A 36 -3.70 -7.19 -6.12
CA GLN A 36 -4.83 -8.01 -5.66
C GLN A 36 -6.12 -7.19 -5.73
N ALA A 37 -6.98 -7.54 -6.68
CA ALA A 37 -8.34 -7.03 -6.72
C ALA A 37 -9.14 -7.58 -5.53
N VAL A 38 -9.86 -6.70 -4.85
CA VAL A 38 -10.81 -6.99 -3.79
C VAL A 38 -12.18 -6.65 -4.37
N GLU A 39 -13.02 -7.67 -4.58
CA GLU A 39 -14.27 -7.55 -5.33
C GLU A 39 -15.50 -7.56 -4.43
N THR A 40 -15.37 -8.15 -3.23
CA THR A 40 -16.49 -8.30 -2.29
C THR A 40 -16.10 -7.88 -0.88
N ASP A 41 -17.10 -7.60 -0.04
CA ASP A 41 -16.87 -7.37 1.39
C ASP A 41 -16.26 -8.59 2.09
N VAL A 42 -16.58 -9.80 1.62
CA VAL A 42 -15.96 -11.04 2.13
C VAL A 42 -14.46 -11.05 1.84
N ASP A 43 -14.06 -10.67 0.62
CA ASP A 43 -12.65 -10.53 0.25
C ASP A 43 -12.00 -9.42 1.07
N ALA A 44 -12.69 -8.30 1.27
CA ALA A 44 -12.17 -7.20 2.06
C ALA A 44 -11.85 -7.63 3.49
N GLN A 45 -12.72 -8.43 4.12
CA GLN A 45 -12.47 -9.02 5.44
C GLN A 45 -11.31 -10.03 5.41
N ALA A 46 -11.31 -10.95 4.44
CA ALA A 46 -10.29 -11.99 4.30
C ALA A 46 -8.89 -11.39 4.10
N HIS A 47 -8.80 -10.34 3.30
CA HIS A 47 -7.56 -9.64 3.00
C HIS A 47 -7.24 -8.51 4.00
N ARG A 48 -8.09 -8.25 5.01
CA ARG A 48 -7.95 -7.12 5.94
C ARG A 48 -7.79 -5.79 5.20
N PHE A 49 -8.61 -5.58 4.19
CA PHE A 49 -8.52 -4.48 3.24
C PHE A 49 -9.08 -3.20 3.83
N LEU A 50 -8.21 -2.20 3.98
CA LEU A 50 -8.55 -0.89 4.57
C LEU A 50 -9.12 0.10 3.54
N GLY A 51 -9.30 -0.35 2.31
CA GLY A 51 -9.68 0.47 1.17
C GLY A 51 -8.57 0.63 0.15
N SER A 52 -8.95 1.13 -1.03
CA SER A 52 -8.05 1.24 -2.18
C SER A 52 -7.35 2.61 -2.23
N PRO A 53 -6.06 2.64 -2.66
CA PRO A 53 -5.13 1.52 -2.68
C PRO A 53 -4.62 1.23 -1.26
N THR A 54 -4.30 -0.02 -0.97
CA THR A 54 -3.54 -0.44 0.22
C THR A 54 -2.22 -1.05 -0.23
N LEU A 55 -1.10 -0.47 0.17
CA LEU A 55 0.24 -1.00 -0.11
C LEU A 55 0.77 -1.77 1.10
N ARG A 56 1.26 -2.98 0.87
CA ARG A 56 2.01 -3.78 1.84
C ARG A 56 3.38 -4.12 1.29
N ILE A 57 4.38 -4.05 2.16
CA ILE A 57 5.74 -4.52 1.90
C ILE A 57 6.02 -5.62 2.91
N ASP A 58 6.32 -6.82 2.39
CA ASP A 58 6.51 -8.04 3.17
C ASP A 58 5.34 -8.32 4.13
N GLY A 59 4.11 -8.15 3.64
CA GLY A 59 2.87 -8.35 4.41
C GLY A 59 2.55 -7.23 5.41
N VAL A 60 3.40 -6.21 5.55
CA VAL A 60 3.20 -5.09 6.49
C VAL A 60 2.71 -3.87 5.75
N ASP A 61 1.61 -3.27 6.22
CA ASP A 61 1.07 -2.03 5.68
C ASP A 61 2.08 -0.87 5.83
N VAL A 62 2.18 -0.03 4.79
CA VAL A 62 3.08 1.13 4.82
C VAL A 62 2.58 2.24 5.74
N ASP A 63 1.29 2.27 6.04
CA ASP A 63 0.69 3.20 6.98
C ASP A 63 1.01 2.80 8.43
N PRO A 64 1.71 3.66 9.18
CA PRO A 64 2.08 3.36 10.57
C PRO A 64 0.86 3.28 11.51
N THR A 65 -0.29 3.80 11.09
CA THR A 65 -1.53 3.80 11.89
C THR A 65 -2.42 2.59 11.64
N ALA A 66 -2.11 1.76 10.64
CA ALA A 66 -2.90 0.60 10.23
C ALA A 66 -2.85 -0.60 11.21
N ALA A 67 -2.11 -0.51 12.31
CA ALA A 67 -1.95 -1.62 13.25
C ALA A 67 -3.24 -2.01 14.01
N HIS A 68 -4.18 -1.08 14.15
CA HIS A 68 -5.44 -1.32 14.88
C HIS A 68 -6.67 -0.85 14.09
N PRO A 69 -6.97 -1.45 12.93
CA PRO A 69 -8.14 -1.03 12.16
C PRO A 69 -9.42 -1.56 12.79
N THR A 70 -10.45 -0.73 12.76
CA THR A 70 -11.78 -1.06 13.26
C THR A 70 -12.75 -1.49 12.17
N ASP A 71 -12.39 -1.34 10.89
CA ASP A 71 -13.26 -1.64 9.75
C ASP A 71 -12.47 -2.05 8.49
N TYR A 72 -13.06 -2.97 7.70
CA TYR A 72 -12.54 -3.43 6.41
C TYR A 72 -13.67 -3.44 5.38
N GLY A 73 -13.43 -2.92 4.19
CA GLY A 73 -14.47 -2.84 3.17
C GLY A 73 -14.02 -2.23 1.85
N LEU A 74 -14.92 -2.30 0.87
CA LEU A 74 -14.77 -1.70 -0.45
C LEU A 74 -14.96 -0.18 -0.37
N GLN A 75 -13.91 0.52 0.05
CA GLN A 75 -13.94 1.97 0.22
C GLN A 75 -12.65 2.63 -0.29
N CYS A 76 -12.72 3.94 -0.56
CA CYS A 76 -11.51 4.72 -0.79
C CYS A 76 -10.72 4.83 0.52
N ARG A 77 -9.42 4.56 0.46
CA ARG A 77 -8.54 4.79 1.59
C ARG A 77 -8.04 6.23 1.60
N LEU A 78 -7.99 6.81 2.78
CA LEU A 78 -7.57 8.18 3.01
C LEU A 78 -6.32 8.21 3.87
N TYR A 79 -5.30 8.93 3.39
CA TYR A 79 -3.99 9.02 3.99
C TYR A 79 -3.76 10.44 4.50
N PRO A 80 -3.61 10.63 5.83
CA PRO A 80 -3.35 11.95 6.40
C PRO A 80 -1.90 12.39 6.08
N THR A 81 -1.75 13.61 5.57
CA THR A 81 -0.45 14.25 5.34
C THR A 81 -0.44 15.66 5.94
N PRO A 82 0.73 16.29 6.13
CA PRO A 82 0.81 17.67 6.62
C PRO A 82 0.03 18.67 5.76
N ASP A 83 -0.11 18.41 4.46
CA ASP A 83 -0.82 19.28 3.51
C ASP A 83 -2.32 18.92 3.37
N GLY A 84 -2.82 17.98 4.18
CA GLY A 84 -4.19 17.48 4.13
C GLY A 84 -4.28 15.99 3.77
N VAL A 85 -5.49 15.55 3.42
CA VAL A 85 -5.76 14.13 3.15
C VAL A 85 -5.52 13.81 1.68
N ARG A 86 -4.87 12.67 1.41
CA ARG A 86 -4.62 12.15 0.06
C ARG A 86 -5.27 10.79 -0.14
N GLY A 87 -5.57 10.46 -1.40
CA GLY A 87 -6.11 9.15 -1.78
C GLY A 87 -5.04 8.06 -1.94
N THR A 88 -3.75 8.40 -1.82
CA THR A 88 -2.64 7.47 -2.01
C THR A 88 -1.68 7.52 -0.82
N PRO A 89 -0.97 6.41 -0.50
CA PRO A 89 0.08 6.42 0.50
C PRO A 89 1.11 7.52 0.23
N PRO A 90 1.59 8.25 1.25
CA PRO A 90 2.67 9.21 1.11
C PRO A 90 3.98 8.51 0.75
N ASP A 91 4.78 9.13 -0.14
CA ASP A 91 6.03 8.53 -0.61
C ASP A 91 6.99 8.24 0.54
N GLU A 92 7.02 9.10 1.56
CA GLU A 92 7.88 8.92 2.73
C GLU A 92 7.58 7.63 3.50
N TRP A 93 6.31 7.19 3.54
CA TRP A 93 5.93 5.94 4.20
C TRP A 93 6.40 4.72 3.39
N ILE A 94 6.31 4.82 2.06
CA ILE A 94 6.79 3.80 1.13
C ILE A 94 8.30 3.66 1.25
N LEU A 95 9.03 4.78 1.17
CA LEU A 95 10.49 4.80 1.28
C LEU A 95 10.96 4.26 2.63
N ALA A 96 10.29 4.63 3.73
CA ALA A 96 10.60 4.09 5.05
C ALA A 96 10.35 2.57 5.13
N ALA A 97 9.27 2.07 4.52
CA ALA A 97 9.00 0.64 4.46
C ALA A 97 10.05 -0.13 3.62
N LEU A 98 10.47 0.42 2.47
CA LEU A 98 11.53 -0.15 1.63
C LEU A 98 12.89 -0.17 2.36
N GLN A 99 13.22 0.88 3.10
CA GLN A 99 14.43 0.93 3.92
C GLN A 99 14.42 -0.12 5.04
N ARG A 100 13.30 -0.29 5.74
CA ARG A 100 13.15 -1.34 6.77
C ARG A 100 13.36 -2.74 6.18
N ARG A 101 12.81 -3.01 5.00
CA ARG A 101 13.02 -4.26 4.26
C ARG A 101 14.49 -4.48 3.91
N GLY A 102 15.17 -3.48 3.36
CA GLY A 102 16.59 -3.57 3.02
C GLY A 102 17.48 -3.85 4.24
N ALA A 103 17.21 -3.18 5.35
CA ALA A 103 17.94 -3.40 6.60
C ALA A 103 17.75 -4.83 7.14
N ALA A 104 16.54 -5.38 7.07
CA ALA A 104 16.26 -6.77 7.47
C ALA A 104 17.03 -7.78 6.60
N LEU A 105 17.08 -7.57 5.28
CA LEU A 105 17.81 -8.45 4.35
C LEU A 105 19.34 -8.43 4.55
N THR A 106 19.90 -7.33 5.05
CA THR A 106 21.35 -7.24 5.35
C THR A 106 21.75 -7.82 6.70
N ALA A 107 20.77 -8.15 7.55
CA ALA A 107 21.00 -8.65 8.91
C ALA A 107 21.01 -10.20 9.00
N ASP A 108 20.68 -10.88 7.90
CA ASP A 108 20.72 -12.34 7.72
C ASP A 108 22.01 -12.79 7.01
#